data_AF-A0A7X8I8L8-F1
#
_entry.id   AF-A0A7X8I8L8-F1
#
_cell.length_a   1.000
_cell.length_b   1.000
_cell.length_c   1.000
_cell.angle_alpha   90.00
_cell.angle_beta   90.00
_cell.angle_gamma   90.00
#
_symmetry.space_group_name_H-M   'P 1'
#
loop_
_entity.id
_entity.type
_entity.pdbx_description
1 polymer ?
#
loop_
_entity_poly.entity_id
_entity_poly.type
_entity_poly.pdbx_seq_one_letter_code
_entity_poly.pdbx_strand_id
1 'polypeptide(L)'
;LSDEDRAVISEACSKVTEMSIDLAEKDQIKSLELMKEEGVEVYSYTREELTPLFSRVASTWEKLGEKLTKELVEDLISRHAEK
;
A
#
# COMPACT_ATOMS: atom_id res chain seq x y z
N LEU A 1 9.17 22.68 -20.08
CA LEU A 1 7.77 22.33 -19.82
C LEU A 1 7.11 23.54 -19.21
N SER A 2 6.10 24.09 -19.89
CA SER A 2 5.23 25.13 -19.31
C SER A 2 4.42 24.53 -18.16
N ASP A 3 3.74 25.38 -17.39
CA ASP A 3 2.84 24.91 -16.34
C ASP A 3 1.66 24.11 -16.91
N GLU A 4 1.20 24.49 -18.11
CA GLU A 4 0.17 23.75 -18.86
C GLU A 4 0.66 22.37 -19.28
N ASP A 5 1.89 22.25 -19.81
CA ASP A 5 2.49 20.95 -20.13
C ASP A 5 2.61 20.06 -18.88
N ARG A 6 3.03 20.65 -17.75
CA ARG A 6 3.17 19.93 -16.49
C ARG A 6 1.82 19.41 -15.99
N ALA A 7 0.76 20.20 -16.13
CA ALA A 7 -0.59 19.79 -15.73
C ALA A 7 -1.07 18.60 -16.56
N VAL A 8 -0.91 18.65 -17.89
CA VAL A 8 -1.28 17.55 -18.80
C VAL A 8 -0.50 16.27 -18.47
N ILE A 9 0.81 16.39 -18.23
CA ILE A 9 1.64 15.24 -17.85
C ILE A 9 1.21 14.68 -16.50
N SER A 10 0.95 15.54 -15.50
CA SER A 10 0.51 15.11 -14.17
C SER A 10 -0.81 14.34 -14.24
N GLU A 11 -1.78 14.83 -15.01
CA GLU A 11 -3.07 14.16 -15.18
C GLU A 11 -2.92 12.79 -15.85
N ALA A 12 -2.10 12.71 -16.89
CA ALA A 12 -1.82 11.45 -17.56
C ALA A 12 -1.15 10.43 -16.61
N CYS A 13 -0.17 10.88 -15.82
CA CYS A 13 0.47 10.04 -14.81
C CYS A 13 -0.53 9.54 -13.77
N SER A 14 -1.39 10.41 -13.23
CA SER A 14 -2.42 10.01 -12.26
C SER A 14 -3.35 8.92 -12.81
N LYS A 15 -3.86 9.09 -14.04
CA LYS A 15 -4.71 8.09 -14.69
C LYS A 15 -4.01 6.74 -14.88
N VAL A 16 -2.75 6.76 -15.30
CA VAL A 16 -1.95 5.54 -15.46
C VAL A 16 -1.67 4.88 -14.11
N THR A 17 -1.42 5.67 -13.06
CA THR A 17 -1.23 5.14 -11.70
C THR A 17 -2.50 4.44 -11.19
N GLU A 18 -3.67 5.05 -11.35
CA GLU A 18 -4.95 4.43 -10.97
C GLU A 18 -5.17 3.11 -11.71
N MET A 19 -4.98 3.10 -13.03
CA MET A 19 -5.10 1.88 -13.84
C MET A 19 -4.10 0.81 -13.41
N SER A 20 -2.87 1.19 -13.06
CA SER A 20 -1.83 0.27 -12.60
C SER A 20 -2.20 -0.38 -11.26
N ILE A 21 -2.87 0.34 -10.36
CA ILE A 21 -3.35 -0.19 -9.08
C ILE A 21 -4.43 -1.24 -9.34
N ASP A 22 -5.45 -0.91 -10.15
CA ASP A 22 -6.54 -1.82 -10.48
C ASP A 22 -6.05 -3.12 -11.14
N LEU A 23 -5.08 -3.01 -12.05
CA LEU A 23 -4.49 -4.17 -12.72
C LEU A 23 -3.68 -5.03 -11.74
N ALA A 24 -2.89 -4.41 -10.86
CA ALA A 24 -2.12 -5.13 -9.86
C ALA A 24 -3.02 -5.91 -8.89
N GLU A 25 -4.15 -5.32 -8.47
CA GLU A 25 -5.13 -6.01 -7.61
C GLU A 25 -5.76 -7.22 -8.32
N LYS A 26 -6.17 -7.08 -9.57
CA LYS A 26 -6.72 -8.18 -10.38
C LYS A 26 -5.72 -9.31 -10.59
N ASP A 27 -4.48 -8.95 -10.92
CA ASP A 27 -3.40 -9.92 -11.12
C ASP A 27 -3.06 -10.66 -9.83
N GLN A 28 -3.09 -9.97 -8.68
CA GLN A 28 -2.91 -10.60 -7.37
C GLN A 28 -4.02 -11.62 -7.09
N ILE A 29 -5.29 -11.27 -7.29
CA ILE A 29 -6.42 -12.18 -7.07
C ILE A 29 -6.28 -13.42 -7.95
N LYS A 30 -6.04 -13.23 -9.25
CA LYS A 30 -5.83 -14.32 -10.20
C LYS A 30 -4.67 -15.24 -9.78
N SER A 31 -3.57 -14.65 -9.31
CA SER A 31 -2.40 -15.42 -8.86
C SER A 31 -2.72 -16.26 -7.63
N LEU A 32 -3.46 -15.71 -6.66
CA LEU A 32 -3.90 -16.46 -5.48
C LEU A 32 -4.88 -17.59 -5.81
N GLU A 33 -5.73 -17.41 -6.82
CA GLU A 33 -6.63 -18.46 -7.32
C GLU A 33 -5.84 -19.61 -7.96
N LEU A 34 -4.89 -19.30 -8.85
CA LEU A 34 -4.00 -20.31 -9.45
C LEU A 34 -3.22 -21.10 -8.40
N MET A 35 -2.74 -20.44 -7.34
CA MET A 35 -2.09 -21.14 -6.22
C MET A 35 -3.03 -22.17 -5.57
N LYS A 36 -4.30 -21.82 -5.35
CA LYS A 36 -5.29 -22.75 -4.78
C LYS A 36 -5.58 -23.92 -5.72
N GLU A 37 -5.69 -23.66 -7.02
CA GLU A 37 -5.93 -24.69 -8.05
C GLU A 37 -4.79 -25.72 -8.11
N GLU A 38 -3.54 -25.27 -7.95
CA GLU A 38 -2.35 -26.12 -7.88
C GLU A 38 -2.17 -26.80 -6.50
N GLY A 39 -3.16 -26.70 -5.61
CA GLY A 39 -3.16 -27.36 -4.31
C GLY A 39 -2.33 -26.66 -3.23
N VAL A 40 -1.92 -25.41 -3.44
CA VAL A 40 -1.27 -24.60 -2.40
C VAL A 40 -2.31 -24.10 -1.42
N GLU A 41 -2.05 -24.27 -0.14
CA GLU A 41 -2.90 -23.71 0.91
C GLU A 41 -2.70 -22.20 1.02
N VAL A 42 -3.74 -21.44 0.67
CA VAL A 42 -3.73 -19.97 0.67
C VAL A 42 -4.58 -19.45 1.82
N TYR A 43 -3.94 -18.74 2.75
CA TYR A 43 -4.61 -18.04 3.85
C TYR A 43 -4.82 -16.57 3.50
N SER A 44 -6.02 -16.06 3.78
CA SER A 44 -6.35 -14.65 3.62
C SER A 44 -7.01 -14.16 4.89
N TYR A 45 -6.60 -12.96 5.33
CA TYR A 45 -7.05 -12.38 6.58
C TYR A 45 -7.78 -11.08 6.30
N THR A 46 -8.84 -10.86 7.04
CA THR A 46 -9.55 -9.59 7.11
C THR A 46 -8.66 -8.52 7.74
N ARG A 47 -9.08 -7.26 7.61
CA ARG A 47 -8.39 -6.14 8.26
C ARG A 47 -8.35 -6.35 9.77
N GLU A 48 -9.48 -6.76 10.35
CA GLU A 48 -9.67 -6.93 11.79
C GLU A 48 -8.75 -8.02 12.35
N GLU A 49 -8.55 -9.11 11.61
CA GLU A 49 -7.61 -10.18 11.97
C GLU A 49 -6.14 -9.70 11.91
N LEU A 50 -5.83 -8.78 11.00
CA LEU A 50 -4.48 -8.22 10.85
C LEU A 50 -4.20 -7.03 11.78
N THR A 51 -5.22 -6.36 12.33
CA THR A 51 -5.04 -5.16 13.18
C THR A 51 -4.02 -5.37 14.31
N PRO A 52 -4.08 -6.45 15.12
CA PRO A 52 -3.13 -6.64 16.22
C PRO A 52 -1.68 -6.79 15.73
N LEU A 53 -1.49 -7.44 14.58
CA LEU A 53 -0.17 -7.59 13.95
C LEU A 53 0.33 -6.24 13.43
N PHE A 54 -0.55 -5.48 12.77
CA PHE A 54 -0.22 -4.18 12.23
C PHE A 54 0.22 -3.20 13.33
N SER A 55 -0.52 -3.11 14.45
CA SER A 55 -0.14 -2.24 15.57
C SER A 55 1.23 -2.58 16.15
N ARG A 56 1.58 -3.88 16.21
CA ARG A 56 2.92 -4.32 16.65
C ARG A 56 4.00 -3.90 15.67
N VAL A 57 3.77 -4.05 14.36
CA VAL A 57 4.73 -3.59 13.35
C VAL A 57 4.88 -2.06 13.39
N ALA A 58 3.78 -1.32 13.46
CA ALA A 58 3.79 0.13 13.53
C ALA A 58 4.54 0.68 14.76
N SER A 59 4.49 -0.02 15.90
CA SER A 59 5.27 0.36 17.09
C SER A 59 6.80 0.35 16.87
N THR A 60 7.27 -0.27 15.79
CA THR A 60 8.69 -0.27 15.42
C THR A 60 9.07 0.91 14.53
N TRP A 61 8.11 1.64 13.99
CA TRP A 61 8.34 2.70 13.01
C TRP A 61 9.03 3.92 13.59
N GLU A 62 8.98 4.15 14.91
CA GLU A 62 9.75 5.22 15.57
C GLU A 62 11.24 5.16 15.21
N LYS A 63 11.79 3.95 15.04
CA LYS A 63 13.18 3.72 14.62
C LYS A 63 13.49 4.23 13.21
N LEU A 64 12.48 4.44 12.37
CA LEU A 64 12.65 5.02 11.04
C LEU A 64 12.95 6.52 11.11
N GLY A 65 12.68 7.19 12.23
CA GLY A 65 12.96 8.62 12.44
C GLY A 65 14.44 8.99 12.39
N GLU A 66 15.35 8.02 12.40
CA GLU A 66 16.79 8.25 12.17
C GLU A 66 17.11 8.46 10.67
N LYS A 67 16.27 7.95 9.77
CA LYS A 67 16.45 8.01 8.31
C LYS A 67 15.42 8.89 7.62
N LEU A 68 14.22 8.95 8.18
CA LEU A 68 13.11 9.78 7.76
C LEU A 68 12.94 10.92 8.75
N THR A 69 12.23 11.99 8.37
CA THR A 69 11.89 13.02 9.36
C THR A 69 10.94 12.43 10.39
N LYS A 70 11.11 12.83 11.66
CA LYS A 70 10.22 12.43 12.75
C LYS A 70 8.75 12.75 12.44
N GLU A 71 8.51 13.93 11.86
CA GLU A 71 7.19 14.38 11.42
C GLU A 71 6.55 13.42 10.39
N LEU A 72 7.32 12.95 9.40
CA LEU A 72 6.82 11.98 8.42
C LEU A 72 6.47 10.64 9.07
N VAL A 73 7.28 10.19 10.03
CA VAL A 73 7.01 8.94 10.75
C VAL A 73 5.77 9.06 11.62
N GLU A 74 5.61 10.17 12.33
CA GLU A 74 4.41 10.45 13.14
C GLU A 74 3.15 10.51 12.28
N ASP A 75 3.20 11.16 11.10
CA ASP A 75 2.09 11.21 10.14
C ASP A 75 1.71 9.81 9.63
N LEU A 76 2.69 8.97 9.29
CA LEU A 76 2.46 7.59 8.87
C LEU A 76 1.80 6.75 9.97
N ILE A 77 2.26 6.87 11.21
CA ILE A 77 1.67 6.16 12.36
C ILE A 77 0.23 6.63 12.57
N SER A 78 -0.03 7.94 12.59
CA SER A 78 -1.38 8.47 12.83
C SER A 78 -2.37 8.06 11.73
N ARG A 79 -1.97 8.08 10.46
CA ARG A 79 -2.88 7.74 9.34
C ARG A 79 -3.21 6.26 9.24
N HIS A 80 -2.27 5.38 9.62
CA HIS A 80 -2.35 3.97 9.29
C HIS A 80 -2.42 3.04 10.51
N ALA A 81 -1.83 3.42 11.65
CA ALA A 81 -1.76 2.59 12.85
C ALA A 81 -2.87 2.87 13.88
N GLU A 82 -3.47 4.06 13.83
CA GLU A 82 -4.61 4.43 14.67
C GLU A 82 -5.93 4.34 13.90
N LYS A 83 -6.39 3.12 13.57
CA LYS A 83 -7.80 2.76 13.32
C LYS A 83 -8.07 1.31 13.67
#